data_AF-G7CF71-F1
#
_entry.id   AF-G7CF71-F1
#
_cell.length_a   1.000
_cell.length_b   1.000
_cell.length_c   1.000
_cell.angle_alpha   90.00
_cell.angle_beta   90.00
_cell.angle_gamma   90.00
#
_symmetry.space_group_name_H-M   'P 1'
#
loop_
_entity.id
_entity.type
_entity.pdbx_description
1 polymer ?
#
loop_
_entity_poly.entity_id
_entity_poly.type
_entity_poly.pdbx_seq_one_letter_code
_entity_poly.pdbx_strand_id
1 'polypeptide(L)'
;MTWRLVRDDALQFVQLYLLAVAVVRGVDYLITPPGSSAVLYFIERAAPLPVWALMFITLGIVGIAGEWWIGFGASPHRWLASYVAHAALASVYTAVGVGALIEILSRQPIYGFRTPVEWLLIAAMHAIFVRRRERV
;
A
#
# COMPACT_ATOMS: atom_id res chain seq x y z
N MET A 1 -0.64 18.52 -22.34
CA MET A 1 -0.62 17.30 -21.52
C MET A 1 -1.67 17.42 -20.43
N THR A 2 -2.57 16.45 -20.30
CA THR A 2 -3.76 16.51 -19.42
C THR A 2 -3.43 16.46 -17.92
N TRP A 3 -2.25 15.96 -17.53
CA TRP A 3 -1.83 15.88 -16.12
C TRP A 3 -1.71 17.25 -15.43
N ARG A 4 -1.54 18.34 -16.19
CA ARG A 4 -1.49 19.72 -15.64
C ARG A 4 -2.86 20.22 -15.18
N LEU A 5 -3.94 19.51 -15.51
CA LEU A 5 -5.33 19.86 -15.17
C LEU A 5 -5.86 19.07 -13.96
N VAL A 6 -5.04 18.22 -13.33
CA VAL A 6 -5.45 17.43 -12.17
C VAL A 6 -5.63 18.37 -10.97
N ARG A 7 -6.83 18.40 -10.43
CA ARG A 7 -7.18 19.18 -9.24
C ARG A 7 -6.65 18.52 -7.97
N ASP A 8 -6.41 19.30 -6.92
CA ASP A 8 -5.87 18.79 -5.65
C ASP A 8 -6.85 17.87 -4.90
N ASP A 9 -8.17 18.11 -5.02
CA ASP A 9 -9.20 17.23 -4.45
C ASP A 9 -9.16 15.83 -5.06
N ALA A 10 -8.90 15.72 -6.37
CA ALA A 10 -8.73 14.43 -7.02
C ALA A 10 -7.54 13.64 -6.43
N LEU A 11 -6.46 14.33 -6.04
CA LEU A 11 -5.31 13.69 -5.40
C LEU A 11 -5.60 13.27 -3.97
N GLN A 12 -6.36 14.08 -3.23
CA GLN A 12 -6.87 13.69 -1.91
C GLN A 12 -7.73 12.43 -1.99
N PHE A 13 -8.64 12.35 -2.96
CA PHE A 13 -9.45 11.14 -3.20
C PHE A 13 -8.60 9.91 -3.53
N VAL A 14 -7.59 10.06 -4.40
CA VAL A 14 -6.68 8.96 -4.74
C VAL A 14 -5.89 8.49 -3.51
N GLN A 15 -5.45 9.42 -2.67
CA GLN A 15 -4.72 9.08 -1.45
C GLN A 15 -5.58 8.25 -0.48
N LEU A 16 -6.81 8.71 -0.20
CA LEU A 16 -7.76 8.00 0.65
C LEU A 16 -8.14 6.63 0.06
N TYR A 17 -8.32 6.57 -1.27
CA TYR A 17 -8.58 5.32 -1.96
C TYR A 17 -7.45 4.31 -1.79
N LEU A 18 -6.18 4.72 -1.92
CA LEU A 18 -5.03 3.83 -1.70
C LEU A 18 -4.95 3.30 -0.28
N LEU A 19 -5.22 4.15 0.71
CA LEU A 19 -5.28 3.73 2.10
C LEU A 19 -6.42 2.73 2.35
N ALA A 20 -7.58 2.95 1.75
CA ALA A 20 -8.70 2.01 1.80
C ALA A 20 -8.35 0.67 1.11
N VAL A 21 -7.64 0.70 -0.02
CA VAL A 21 -7.14 -0.51 -0.71
C VAL A 21 -6.21 -1.32 0.21
N ALA A 22 -5.36 -0.65 1.00
CA ALA A 22 -4.52 -1.34 1.99
C ALA A 22 -5.38 -2.04 3.06
N VAL A 23 -6.42 -1.39 3.58
CA VAL A 23 -7.36 -2.01 4.53
C VAL A 23 -8.05 -3.22 3.91
N VAL A 24 -8.59 -3.08 2.69
CA VAL A 24 -9.24 -4.18 1.97
C VAL A 24 -8.28 -5.34 1.73
N ARG A 25 -7.02 -5.05 1.37
CA ARG A 25 -5.98 -6.08 1.21
C ARG A 25 -5.70 -6.82 2.51
N GLY A 26 -5.65 -6.12 3.64
CA GLY A 26 -5.46 -6.77 4.92
C GLY A 26 -6.69 -7.61 5.34
N VAL A 27 -7.90 -7.15 5.05
CA VAL A 27 -9.13 -7.95 5.27
C VAL A 27 -9.12 -9.21 4.40
N ASP A 28 -8.73 -9.09 3.13
CA ASP A 28 -8.55 -10.23 2.22
C ASP A 28 -7.58 -11.28 2.82
N TYR A 29 -6.47 -10.83 3.40
CA TYR A 29 -5.53 -11.72 4.09
C TYR A 29 -6.08 -12.36 5.37
N LEU A 30 -7.01 -11.72 6.10
CA LEU A 30 -7.65 -12.34 7.26
C LEU A 30 -8.56 -13.50 6.89
N ILE A 31 -9.28 -13.37 5.77
CA ILE A 31 -10.30 -14.34 5.35
C ILE A 31 -9.75 -15.42 4.42
N THR A 32 -8.57 -15.20 3.84
CA THR A 32 -7.91 -16.16 2.96
C THR A 32 -7.42 -17.36 3.76
N PRO A 33 -7.87 -18.59 3.43
CA PRO A 33 -7.37 -19.79 4.09
C PRO A 33 -5.86 -19.98 3.82
N PRO A 34 -5.07 -20.39 4.82
CA PRO A 34 -3.63 -20.61 4.63
C PRO A 34 -3.32 -21.59 3.50
N GLY A 35 -2.33 -21.28 2.67
CA GLY A 35 -1.90 -22.13 1.55
C GLY A 35 -2.90 -22.27 0.40
N SER A 36 -3.97 -21.46 0.37
CA SER A 36 -4.97 -21.50 -0.70
C SER A 36 -4.54 -20.79 -2.00
N SER A 37 -3.39 -20.08 -2.00
CA SER A 37 -2.91 -19.32 -3.15
C SER A 37 -1.42 -19.53 -3.42
N ALA A 38 -1.13 -20.02 -4.63
CA ALA A 38 0.24 -20.18 -5.10
C ALA A 38 1.03 -18.87 -5.22
N VAL A 39 0.33 -17.73 -5.25
CA VAL A 39 0.94 -16.39 -5.31
C VAL A 39 1.23 -15.87 -3.91
N LEU A 40 0.45 -16.27 -2.90
CA LEU A 40 0.65 -15.85 -1.52
C LEU A 40 1.65 -16.73 -0.75
N TYR A 41 2.03 -17.90 -1.28
CA TYR A 41 3.08 -18.72 -0.66
C TYR A 41 4.36 -17.95 -0.34
N PHE A 42 4.76 -16.99 -1.19
CA PHE A 42 5.89 -16.12 -0.88
C PHE A 42 5.71 -15.36 0.44
N ILE A 43 4.60 -14.64 0.59
CA ILE A 43 4.36 -13.81 1.77
C ILE A 43 4.13 -14.66 3.01
N GLU A 44 3.49 -15.83 2.86
CA GLU A 44 3.25 -16.80 3.93
C GLU A 44 4.55 -17.43 4.46
N ARG A 45 5.57 -17.60 3.61
CA ARG A 45 6.91 -18.03 4.04
C ARG A 45 7.62 -17.00 4.92
N ALA A 46 7.33 -15.70 4.72
CA ALA A 46 7.95 -14.63 5.49
C ALA A 46 7.22 -14.39 6.82
N ALA A 47 5.89 -14.43 6.84
CA ALA A 47 5.07 -14.40 8.05
C ALA A 47 3.65 -14.92 7.78
N PRO A 48 2.91 -15.38 8.81
CA PRO A 48 1.51 -15.82 8.65
C PRO A 48 0.60 -14.70 8.08
N LEU A 49 -0.39 -15.05 7.25
CA LEU A 49 -1.33 -14.08 6.67
C LEU A 49 -1.99 -13.13 7.70
N PRO A 50 -2.39 -13.57 8.91
CA PRO A 50 -2.94 -12.66 9.92
C PRO A 50 -1.97 -11.55 10.36
N VAL A 51 -0.65 -11.78 10.32
CA VAL A 51 0.35 -10.77 10.65
C VAL A 51 0.41 -9.70 9.57
N TRP A 52 0.44 -10.12 8.29
CA TRP A 52 0.36 -9.20 7.16
C TRP A 52 -0.94 -8.42 7.17
N ALA A 53 -2.06 -9.10 7.43
CA ALA A 53 -3.36 -8.50 7.53
C ALA A 53 -3.41 -7.38 8.57
N LEU A 54 -2.97 -7.65 9.80
CA LEU A 54 -2.92 -6.66 10.87
C LEU A 54 -2.08 -5.46 10.45
N MET A 55 -0.89 -5.70 9.87
CA MET A 55 -0.03 -4.62 9.39
C MET A 55 -0.72 -3.74 8.34
N PHE A 56 -1.30 -4.33 7.29
CA PHE A 56 -1.98 -3.58 6.23
C PHE A 56 -3.19 -2.80 6.75
N ILE A 57 -4.02 -3.42 7.60
CA ILE A 57 -5.18 -2.77 8.22
C ILE A 57 -4.74 -1.62 9.11
N THR A 58 -3.76 -1.84 10.01
CA THR A 58 -3.29 -0.81 10.93
C THR A 58 -2.69 0.36 10.18
N LEU A 59 -1.83 0.12 9.18
CA LEU A 59 -1.24 1.20 8.39
C LEU A 59 -2.30 1.96 7.59
N GLY A 60 -3.27 1.28 6.98
CA GLY A 60 -4.37 1.90 6.25
C GLY A 60 -5.25 2.77 7.15
N ILE A 61 -5.66 2.25 8.31
CA ILE A 61 -6.48 2.99 9.29
C ILE A 61 -5.70 4.19 9.85
N VAL A 62 -4.43 4.02 10.22
CA VAL A 62 -3.58 5.12 10.73
C VAL A 62 -3.44 6.22 9.66
N GLY A 63 -3.27 5.86 8.39
CA GLY A 63 -3.21 6.82 7.31
C GLY A 63 -4.52 7.59 7.14
N ILE A 64 -5.67 6.90 7.13
CA ILE A 64 -7.00 7.53 7.02
C ILE A 64 -7.27 8.45 8.21
N ALA A 65 -6.97 7.99 9.43
CA ALA A 65 -7.10 8.79 10.63
C ALA A 65 -6.17 10.01 10.60
N GLY A 66 -4.96 9.86 10.07
CA GLY A 66 -4.01 10.94 9.85
C GLY A 66 -4.56 12.01 8.90
N GLU A 67 -5.12 11.60 7.77
CA GLU A 67 -5.76 12.52 6.81
C GLU A 67 -6.96 13.26 7.42
N TRP A 68 -7.79 12.54 8.17
CA TRP A 68 -8.91 13.18 8.86
C TRP A 68 -8.43 14.17 9.91
N TRP A 69 -7.37 13.82 10.66
CA TRP A 69 -6.77 14.68 11.67
C TRP A 69 -6.19 15.96 11.08
N ILE A 70 -5.57 15.91 9.90
CA ILE A 70 -5.08 17.11 9.19
C ILE A 70 -6.22 18.12 8.98
N GLY A 71 -7.43 17.65 8.66
CA GLY A 71 -8.59 18.52 8.42
C GLY A 71 -9.10 19.32 9.64
N PHE A 72 -8.68 18.97 10.87
CA PHE A 72 -9.27 19.50 12.10
C PHE A 72 -8.46 20.58 12.84
N GLY A 73 -7.34 21.11 12.35
CA GLY A 73 -6.65 22.18 13.10
C GLY A 73 -5.21 22.49 12.76
N ALA A 74 -4.58 23.28 13.66
CA ALA A 74 -3.39 24.08 13.39
C ALA A 74 -2.04 23.47 13.84
N SER A 75 -1.98 22.18 14.21
CA SER A 75 -0.69 21.60 14.65
C SER A 75 0.26 21.35 13.47
N PRO A 76 1.55 21.68 13.57
CA PRO A 76 2.51 21.55 12.48
C PRO A 76 2.90 20.09 12.17
N HIS A 77 2.49 19.11 12.99
CA HIS A 77 2.90 17.70 12.86
C HIS A 77 1.76 16.75 12.49
N ARG A 78 0.56 17.27 12.16
CA ARG A 78 -0.61 16.43 11.85
C ARG A 78 -0.42 15.51 10.64
N TRP A 79 0.44 15.91 9.71
CA TRP A 79 0.80 15.13 8.52
C TRP A 79 1.59 13.86 8.83
N LEU A 80 2.19 13.75 10.02
CA LEU A 80 3.14 12.66 10.33
C LEU A 80 2.50 11.28 10.26
N ALA A 81 1.27 11.13 10.77
CA ALA A 81 0.56 9.85 10.75
C ALA A 81 0.31 9.36 9.32
N SER A 82 -0.21 10.25 8.46
CA SER A 82 -0.45 9.96 7.05
C SER A 82 0.86 9.66 6.30
N TYR A 83 1.88 10.50 6.51
CA TYR A 83 3.20 10.29 5.90
C TYR A 83 3.81 8.94 6.28
N VAL A 84 3.82 8.58 7.57
CA VAL A 84 4.36 7.32 8.05
C VAL A 84 3.58 6.14 7.46
N ALA A 85 2.24 6.23 7.41
CA ALA A 85 1.41 5.20 6.79
C ALA A 85 1.75 5.00 5.30
N HIS A 86 1.83 6.07 4.52
CA HIS A 86 2.21 6.00 3.10
C HIS A 86 3.63 5.48 2.89
N ALA A 87 4.60 5.92 3.69
CA ALA A 87 5.98 5.48 3.59
C ALA A 87 6.14 4.00 3.96
N ALA A 88 5.46 3.55 5.02
CA ALA A 88 5.45 2.16 5.43
C ALA A 88 4.77 1.27 4.37
N LEU A 89 3.58 1.67 3.87
CA LEU A 89 2.87 0.93 2.82
C LEU A 89 3.68 0.88 1.52
N ALA A 90 4.30 1.98 1.09
CA ALA A 90 5.18 1.98 -0.07
C ALA A 90 6.33 0.98 0.09
N SER A 91 6.95 0.94 1.27
CA SER A 91 8.06 0.03 1.57
C SER A 91 7.60 -1.43 1.59
N VAL A 92 6.48 -1.73 2.25
CA VAL A 92 5.92 -3.07 2.33
C VAL A 92 5.50 -3.58 0.95
N TYR A 93 4.74 -2.79 0.18
CA TYR A 93 4.32 -3.17 -1.17
C TYR A 93 5.51 -3.35 -2.12
N THR A 94 6.58 -2.55 -1.96
CA THR A 94 7.81 -2.74 -2.70
C THR A 94 8.46 -4.08 -2.34
N ALA A 95 8.62 -4.38 -1.05
CA ALA A 95 9.26 -5.62 -0.60
C ALA A 95 8.51 -6.87 -1.09
N VAL A 96 7.17 -6.91 -0.92
CA VAL A 96 6.36 -8.05 -1.39
C VAL A 96 6.31 -8.13 -2.92
N GLY A 97 6.24 -6.97 -3.60
CA GLY A 97 6.25 -6.88 -5.07
C GLY A 97 7.54 -7.42 -5.68
N VAL A 98 8.70 -6.96 -5.18
CA VAL A 98 10.01 -7.45 -5.62
C VAL A 98 10.19 -8.92 -5.28
N GLY A 99 9.84 -9.34 -4.07
CA GLY A 99 9.96 -10.74 -3.66
C GLY A 99 9.14 -11.70 -4.52
N ALA A 100 7.88 -11.37 -4.79
CA ALA A 100 7.03 -12.14 -5.68
C ALA A 100 7.50 -12.10 -7.15
N LEU A 101 8.08 -10.98 -7.60
CA LEU A 101 8.67 -10.91 -8.93
C LEU A 101 9.86 -11.86 -9.09
N ILE A 102 10.78 -11.87 -8.11
CA ILE A 102 11.91 -12.81 -8.07
C ILE A 102 11.42 -14.26 -8.09
N GLU A 103 10.40 -14.57 -7.31
CA GLU A 103 9.82 -15.91 -7.29
C GLU A 103 9.22 -16.28 -8.65
N ILE A 104 8.46 -15.40 -9.29
CA ILE A 104 7.86 -15.66 -10.61
C ILE A 104 8.93 -15.89 -11.67
N LEU A 105 10.02 -15.12 -11.65
CA LEU A 105 11.14 -15.29 -12.59
C LEU A 105 11.85 -16.65 -12.44
N SER A 106 11.71 -17.31 -11.28
CA SER A 106 12.26 -18.66 -11.05
C SER A 106 11.35 -19.81 -11.52
N ARG A 107 10.10 -19.52 -11.93
CA ARG A 107 9.11 -20.53 -12.35
C ARG A 107 9.36 -21.01 -13.78
N GLN A 108 8.98 -22.25 -14.08
CA GLN A 108 8.97 -22.82 -15.43
C GLN A 108 7.63 -23.56 -15.67
N PRO A 109 6.75 -23.08 -16.57
CA PRO A 109 6.87 -21.83 -17.33
C PRO A 109 6.70 -20.59 -16.43
N ILE A 110 7.08 -19.42 -16.94
CA ILE A 110 6.91 -18.17 -16.21
C ILE A 110 5.46 -17.66 -16.36
N TYR A 111 4.73 -17.52 -15.25
CA TYR A 111 3.36 -16.99 -15.22
C TYR A 111 3.06 -16.27 -13.88
N GLY A 112 2.03 -15.42 -13.88
CA GLY A 112 1.55 -14.74 -12.67
C GLY A 112 2.07 -13.30 -12.47
N PHE A 113 2.73 -12.69 -13.46
CA PHE A 113 3.30 -11.34 -13.38
C PHE A 113 2.33 -10.22 -12.95
N ARG A 114 1.01 -10.40 -13.17
CA ARG A 114 0.02 -9.37 -12.83
C ARG A 114 0.13 -8.94 -11.37
N THR A 115 0.28 -9.89 -10.45
CA THR A 115 0.26 -9.61 -9.01
C THR A 115 1.48 -8.81 -8.52
N PRO A 116 2.74 -9.20 -8.77
CA PRO A 116 3.86 -8.36 -8.35
C PRO A 116 3.88 -7.00 -9.03
N VAL A 117 3.47 -6.91 -10.31
CA VAL A 117 3.37 -5.62 -11.01
C VAL A 117 2.33 -4.72 -10.36
N GLU A 118 1.18 -5.26 -9.98
CA GLU A 118 0.14 -4.52 -9.24
C GLU A 118 0.68 -4.02 -7.89
N TRP A 119 1.39 -4.85 -7.14
CA TRP A 119 1.98 -4.44 -5.85
C TRP A 119 3.02 -3.34 -6.02
N LEU A 120 3.89 -3.43 -7.02
CA LEU A 120 4.89 -2.40 -7.32
C LEU A 120 4.23 -1.09 -7.80
N LEU A 121 3.14 -1.18 -8.57
CA LEU A 121 2.35 -0.01 -8.96
C LEU A 121 1.75 0.69 -7.73
N ILE A 122 1.11 -0.07 -6.84
CA ILE A 122 0.53 0.47 -5.60
C ILE A 122 1.63 1.09 -4.71
N ALA A 123 2.81 0.46 -4.63
CA ALA A 123 3.96 1.03 -3.93
C ALA A 123 4.37 2.39 -4.49
N ALA A 124 4.50 2.49 -5.81
CA ALA A 124 4.84 3.74 -6.49
C ALA A 124 3.78 4.82 -6.24
N MET A 125 2.50 4.44 -6.24
CA MET A 125 1.40 5.36 -5.93
C MET A 125 1.46 5.88 -4.49
N HIS A 126 1.73 5.04 -3.49
CA HIS A 126 1.94 5.51 -2.12
C HIS A 126 3.16 6.45 -2.02
N ALA A 127 4.25 6.16 -2.73
CA ALA A 127 5.47 6.97 -2.72
C ALA A 127 5.27 8.40 -3.26
N ILE A 128 4.28 8.63 -4.14
CA ILE A 128 3.91 9.98 -4.61
C ILE A 128 3.52 10.89 -3.44
N PHE A 129 2.77 10.35 -2.48
CA PHE A 129 2.27 11.10 -1.32
C PHE A 129 3.33 11.30 -0.23
N VAL A 130 4.33 10.42 -0.17
CA VAL A 130 5.52 10.61 0.69
C VAL A 130 6.33 11.83 0.25
N ARG A 131 6.51 12.02 -1.07
CA ARG A 131 7.34 13.10 -1.65
C ARG A 131 6.67 14.47 -1.64
N ARG A 132 5.34 14.56 -1.47
CA ARG A 132 4.62 15.84 -1.43
C ARG A 132 4.94 16.72 -0.21
N ARG A 133 5.70 16.19 0.77
CA ARG A 133 6.27 16.97 1.89
C ARG A 133 7.12 18.16 1.44
N GLU A 134 7.72 18.11 0.25
CA GLU A 134 8.65 19.14 -0.23
C GLU A 134 7.98 20.44 -0.76
N ARG A 135 6.64 20.53 -0.72
CA ARG A 135 5.90 21.68 -1.27
C ARG A 135 4.94 22.37 -0.30
N VAL A 136 4.99 22.02 0.99
CA VAL A 136 4.22 22.69 2.06
C VAL A 136 5.18 23.45 2.96
#